data_AF-X0VN16-F1
#
_entry.id   AF-X0VN16-F1
#
_cell.length_a   1.000
_cell.length_b   1.000
_cell.length_c   1.000
_cell.angle_alpha   90.00
_cell.angle_beta   90.00
_cell.angle_gamma   90.00
#
_symmetry.space_group_name_H-M   'P 1'
#
loop_
_entity.id
_entity.type
_entity.pdbx_description
1 polymer ?
#
loop_
_entity_poly.entity_id
_entity_poly.type
_entity_poly.pdbx_seq_one_letter_code
_entity_poly.pdbx_strand_id
1 'polypeptide(L)'
;MKSIREGTKWAVFSPEQSPPMHFYLDLMRQYEGTDKLPDWKEERARKFIDAHFFYVFPKDNAPTPHYIREVFYDLHQREKIDGCVIDPFNQLANDWAKNKRDDQYLDSFLSDHKRFGMDLNLYNVIIAHPKGMQLIDGEYPCPRVYDFAGGAMWNNKCDNILQYHRPNYQQDPSDPTCQFVSQKIKKQRANGIPGTVEMEYDRDAFRFLINGRNPLNEDQEPTIKPNYEAMEDAPF
;
A
#
# COMPACT_ATOMS: atom_id res chain seq x y z
N MET A 1 1.93 -1.42 -11.67
CA MET A 1 1.66 -0.39 -12.70
C MET A 1 2.80 0.61 -12.85
N LYS A 2 3.08 1.46 -11.84
CA LYS A 2 4.16 2.47 -11.87
C LYS A 2 5.50 1.93 -12.39
N SER A 3 5.99 0.82 -11.85
CA SER A 3 7.25 0.20 -12.31
C SER A 3 7.22 -0.26 -13.77
N ILE A 4 6.08 -0.79 -14.24
CA ILE A 4 5.94 -1.29 -15.62
C ILE A 4 5.92 -0.13 -16.62
N ARG A 5 5.22 0.96 -16.29
CA ARG A 5 4.97 2.09 -17.21
C ARG A 5 6.05 3.17 -17.15
N GLU A 6 6.62 3.39 -15.97
CA GLU A 6 7.51 4.52 -15.68
C GLU A 6 8.89 4.07 -15.18
N GLY A 7 9.13 2.76 -15.00
CA GLY A 7 10.40 2.26 -14.47
C GLY A 7 10.64 2.53 -12.99
N THR A 8 9.58 2.90 -12.25
CA THR A 8 9.65 3.22 -10.82
C THR A 8 10.25 2.10 -9.99
N LYS A 9 11.25 2.43 -9.17
CA LYS A 9 11.94 1.54 -8.25
C LYS A 9 11.45 1.71 -6.81
N TRP A 10 11.22 0.60 -6.11
CA TRP A 10 10.62 0.57 -4.78
C TRP A 10 11.52 -0.12 -3.76
N ALA A 11 11.74 0.52 -2.62
CA ALA A 11 12.20 -0.16 -1.42
C ALA A 11 10.99 -0.58 -0.57
N VAL A 12 10.91 -1.85 -0.18
CA VAL A 12 9.75 -2.40 0.52
C VAL A 12 10.18 -3.04 1.83
N PHE A 13 9.84 -2.39 2.94
CA PHE A 13 9.91 -3.00 4.26
C PHE A 13 8.65 -3.82 4.49
N SER A 14 8.74 -5.14 4.31
CA SER A 14 7.64 -6.07 4.54
C SER A 14 8.04 -7.30 5.36
N PRO A 15 8.25 -7.16 6.69
CA PRO A 15 8.70 -8.28 7.53
C PRO A 15 7.68 -9.43 7.59
N GLU A 16 6.40 -9.17 7.33
CA GLU A 16 5.35 -10.20 7.31
C GLU A 16 5.44 -11.12 6.09
N GLN A 17 6.11 -10.68 5.02
CA GLN A 17 6.37 -11.47 3.82
C GLN A 17 7.71 -12.23 3.87
N SER A 18 8.27 -12.39 5.07
CA SER A 18 9.48 -13.19 5.29
C SER A 18 9.20 -14.69 5.16
N PRO A 19 10.09 -15.50 4.56
CA PRO A 19 11.37 -15.11 3.95
C PRO A 19 11.22 -14.31 2.64
N PRO A 20 12.22 -13.47 2.28
CA PRO A 20 12.21 -12.62 1.08
C PRO A 20 11.82 -13.33 -0.23
N MET A 21 12.08 -14.64 -0.30
CA MET A 21 11.70 -15.47 -1.44
C MET A 21 10.19 -15.39 -1.75
N HIS A 22 9.32 -15.38 -0.73
CA HIS A 22 7.87 -15.28 -0.95
C HIS A 22 7.48 -13.94 -1.57
N PHE A 23 8.05 -12.84 -1.05
CA PHE A 23 7.87 -11.51 -1.63
C PHE A 23 8.20 -11.47 -3.13
N TYR A 24 9.37 -11.97 -3.52
CA TYR A 24 9.78 -11.94 -4.92
C TYR A 24 8.94 -12.88 -5.80
N LEU A 25 8.58 -14.07 -5.30
CA LEU A 25 7.73 -15.01 -6.04
C LEU A 25 6.33 -14.43 -6.30
N ASP A 26 5.72 -13.78 -5.31
CA ASP A 26 4.40 -13.18 -5.46
C ASP A 26 4.42 -11.98 -6.43
N LEU A 27 5.50 -11.18 -6.41
CA LEU A 27 5.70 -10.14 -7.42
C LEU A 27 5.89 -10.72 -8.83
N MET A 28 6.60 -11.83 -8.98
CA MET A 28 6.77 -12.50 -10.27
C MET A 28 5.46 -13.09 -10.79
N ARG A 29 4.66 -13.73 -9.91
CA ARG A 29 3.29 -14.18 -10.21
C ARG A 29 2.40 -13.07 -10.74
N GLN A 30 2.39 -11.95 -10.01
CA GLN A 30 1.67 -10.74 -10.41
C GLN A 30 2.17 -10.22 -11.76
N TYR A 31 3.48 -10.21 -12.00
CA TYR A 31 4.09 -9.73 -13.24
C TYR A 31 3.76 -10.61 -14.45
N GLU A 32 3.77 -11.94 -14.30
CA GLU A 32 3.42 -12.89 -15.38
C GLU A 32 1.91 -13.06 -15.54
N GLY A 33 1.13 -12.73 -14.51
CA GLY A 33 -0.33 -12.86 -14.53
C GLY A 33 -0.78 -14.30 -14.33
N THR A 34 -0.18 -14.98 -13.35
CA THR A 34 -0.51 -16.36 -13.00
C THR A 34 -0.37 -16.59 -11.50
N ASP A 35 -1.24 -17.42 -10.93
CA ASP A 35 -1.16 -17.94 -9.56
C ASP A 35 -0.12 -19.06 -9.39
N LYS A 36 0.28 -19.68 -10.49
CA LYS A 36 1.27 -20.76 -10.53
C LYS A 36 2.60 -20.23 -10.06
N LEU A 37 3.37 -21.08 -9.38
CA LEU A 37 4.76 -20.76 -9.07
C LEU A 37 5.51 -20.57 -10.40
N PRO A 38 6.05 -19.36 -10.67
CA PRO A 38 6.84 -19.15 -11.87
C PRO A 38 8.10 -20.02 -11.78
N ASP A 39 8.55 -20.55 -12.92
CA ASP A 39 9.87 -21.18 -12.94
C ASP A 39 10.90 -20.10 -12.58
N TRP A 40 11.75 -20.34 -11.58
CA TRP A 40 12.78 -19.39 -11.18
C TRP A 40 13.76 -19.08 -12.34
N LYS A 41 13.76 -19.92 -13.38
CA LYS A 41 14.47 -19.71 -14.64
C LYS A 41 13.78 -18.74 -15.60
N GLU A 42 12.56 -18.29 -15.32
CA GLU A 42 11.87 -17.23 -16.07
C GLU A 42 12.63 -15.92 -15.91
N GLU A 43 13.58 -15.74 -16.80
CA GLU A 43 14.59 -14.70 -16.69
C GLU A 43 14.00 -13.31 -16.87
N ARG A 44 12.86 -13.19 -17.56
CA ARG A 44 12.16 -11.91 -17.77
C ARG A 44 11.58 -11.37 -16.46
N ALA A 45 10.68 -12.10 -15.81
CA ALA A 45 10.07 -11.69 -14.55
C ALA A 45 11.15 -11.38 -13.51
N ARG A 46 12.11 -12.31 -13.34
CA ARG A 46 13.18 -12.14 -12.37
C ARG A 46 14.01 -10.87 -12.63
N LYS A 47 14.48 -10.65 -13.86
CA LYS A 47 15.24 -9.44 -14.20
C LYS A 47 14.44 -8.17 -13.97
N PHE A 48 13.15 -8.19 -14.28
CA PHE A 48 12.28 -7.04 -14.05
C PHE A 48 12.13 -6.76 -12.56
N ILE A 49 11.78 -7.78 -11.76
CA ILE A 49 11.59 -7.62 -10.33
C ILE A 49 12.89 -7.21 -9.62
N ASP A 50 14.02 -7.87 -9.91
CA ASP A 50 15.33 -7.54 -9.35
C ASP A 50 15.75 -6.09 -9.64
N ALA A 51 15.35 -5.53 -10.78
CA ALA A 51 15.69 -4.16 -11.17
C ALA A 51 14.80 -3.09 -10.52
N HIS A 52 13.61 -3.46 -10.03
CA HIS A 52 12.58 -2.52 -9.60
C HIS A 52 12.14 -2.65 -8.14
N PHE A 53 12.36 -3.79 -7.48
CA PHE A 53 11.88 -4.02 -6.12
C PHE A 53 13.00 -4.49 -5.21
N PHE A 54 13.22 -3.73 -4.13
CA PHE A 54 14.27 -3.97 -3.15
C PHE A 54 13.63 -4.31 -1.81
N TYR A 55 13.65 -5.59 -1.45
CA TYR A 55 13.15 -6.05 -0.17
C TYR A 55 14.06 -5.57 0.97
N VAL A 56 13.47 -4.90 1.96
CA VAL A 56 14.15 -4.43 3.17
C VAL A 56 13.79 -5.35 4.32
N PHE A 57 14.73 -6.23 4.68
CA PHE A 57 14.63 -7.05 5.86
C PHE A 57 15.33 -6.36 7.05
N PRO A 58 14.67 -6.21 8.20
CA PRO A 58 15.33 -5.67 9.38
C PRO A 58 16.35 -6.67 9.91
N LYS A 59 17.54 -6.19 10.29
CA LYS A 59 18.55 -7.03 10.98
C LYS A 59 18.17 -7.29 12.44
N ASP A 60 17.44 -6.35 13.03
CA ASP A 60 16.99 -6.38 14.41
C ASP A 60 15.53 -6.82 14.52
N ASN A 61 15.18 -7.46 15.63
CA ASN A 61 13.80 -7.90 15.92
C ASN A 61 12.82 -6.73 16.17
N ALA A 62 13.31 -5.50 16.30
CA ALA A 62 12.53 -4.31 16.64
C ALA A 62 13.02 -3.08 15.84
N PRO A 63 12.83 -3.05 14.51
CA PRO A 63 13.35 -1.98 13.68
C PRO A 63 12.66 -0.65 14.01
N THR A 64 13.45 0.37 14.33
CA THR A 64 12.91 1.71 14.57
C THR A 64 12.60 2.42 13.23
N PRO A 65 11.68 3.39 13.21
CA PRO A 65 11.45 4.21 12.03
C PRO A 65 12.70 4.91 11.49
N HIS A 66 13.60 5.30 12.39
CA HIS A 66 14.86 5.94 12.02
C HIS A 66 15.75 4.96 11.23
N TYR A 67 15.97 3.75 11.77
CA TYR A 67 16.75 2.72 11.10
C TYR A 67 16.20 2.37 9.71
N ILE A 68 14.88 2.15 9.59
CA ILE A 68 14.28 1.84 8.29
C ILE A 68 14.47 2.97 7.29
N ARG A 69 14.37 4.22 7.74
CA ARG A 69 14.64 5.38 6.87
C ARG A 69 16.10 5.45 6.44
N GLU A 70 17.06 5.13 7.30
CA GLU A 70 18.49 5.07 6.91
C GLU A 70 18.71 4.01 5.83
N VAL A 71 18.08 2.84 5.95
CA VAL A 71 18.13 1.80 4.91
C VAL A 71 17.52 2.28 3.58
N PHE A 72 16.38 2.97 3.62
CA PHE A 72 15.78 3.57 2.43
C PHE A 72 16.67 4.66 1.82
N TYR A 73 17.31 5.49 2.65
CA TYR A 73 18.26 6.49 2.19
C TYR A 73 19.45 5.84 1.46
N ASP A 74 20.03 4.79 2.03
CA ASP A 74 21.13 4.06 1.40
C ASP A 74 20.73 3.39 0.08
N LEU A 75 19.49 2.87 -0.01
CA LEU A 75 18.94 2.34 -1.26
C LEU A 75 18.68 3.44 -2.28
N HIS A 76 18.20 4.62 -1.86
CA HIS A 76 18.09 5.78 -2.74
C HIS A 76 19.45 6.21 -3.29
N GLN A 77 20.50 6.22 -2.46
CA GLN A 77 21.83 6.61 -2.91
C GLN A 77 22.42 5.62 -3.92
N ARG A 78 22.27 4.31 -3.67
CA ARG A 78 22.86 3.22 -4.47
C ARG A 78 22.03 2.85 -5.70
N GLU A 79 20.75 2.60 -5.51
CA GLU A 79 19.86 1.99 -6.51
C GLU A 79 18.96 3.01 -7.20
N LYS A 80 18.93 4.26 -6.71
CA LYS A 80 18.05 5.34 -7.18
C LYS A 80 16.59 4.95 -7.10
N ILE A 81 16.14 4.47 -5.93
CA ILE A 81 14.72 4.20 -5.69
C ILE A 81 13.90 5.49 -5.85
N ASP A 82 12.67 5.33 -6.34
CA ASP A 82 11.68 6.40 -6.55
C ASP A 82 10.58 6.38 -5.49
N GLY A 83 10.49 5.29 -4.72
CA GLY A 83 9.52 5.17 -3.64
C GLY A 83 9.92 4.17 -2.57
N CYS A 84 9.30 4.32 -1.40
CA CYS A 84 9.43 3.39 -0.29
C CYS A 84 8.08 3.01 0.30
N VAL A 85 7.97 1.74 0.72
CA VAL A 85 6.78 1.14 1.31
C VAL A 85 7.11 0.60 2.69
N ILE A 86 6.29 0.95 3.68
CA ILE A 86 6.31 0.37 5.03
C ILE A 86 5.05 -0.48 5.18
N ASP A 87 5.20 -1.79 5.31
CA ASP A 87 4.11 -2.74 5.32
C ASP A 87 4.31 -3.89 6.33
N PRO A 88 3.59 -3.95 7.46
CA PRO A 88 2.72 -2.92 8.02
C PRO A 88 3.44 -1.96 8.99
N PHE A 89 2.80 -0.80 9.21
CA PHE A 89 3.28 0.26 10.11
C PHE A 89 3.55 -0.21 11.55
N ASN A 90 2.74 -1.12 12.07
CA ASN A 90 2.82 -1.62 13.44
C ASN A 90 4.06 -2.50 13.72
N GLN A 91 4.79 -2.91 12.68
CA GLN A 91 6.06 -3.62 12.82
C GLN A 91 7.24 -2.69 13.15
N LEU A 92 7.02 -1.37 13.12
CA LEU A 92 8.00 -0.39 13.56
C LEU A 92 7.99 -0.25 15.09
N ALA A 93 9.17 -0.35 15.69
CA ALA A 93 9.34 -0.14 17.12
C ALA A 93 9.32 1.35 17.46
N ASN A 94 8.30 1.78 18.22
CA ASN A 94 8.22 3.14 18.73
C ASN A 94 9.28 3.37 19.83
N ASP A 95 9.83 4.59 19.85
CA ASP A 95 10.65 5.09 20.95
C ASP A 95 9.74 5.70 22.04
N TRP A 96 9.27 4.84 22.95
CA TRP A 96 8.38 5.25 24.05
C TRP A 96 9.02 6.19 25.07
N ALA A 97 10.35 6.29 25.10
CA ALA A 97 11.04 7.26 25.93
C ALA A 97 10.80 8.70 25.41
N LYS A 98 10.68 8.85 24.09
CA LYS A 98 10.36 10.13 23.43
C LYS A 98 8.88 10.36 23.23
N ASN A 99 8.14 9.33 22.80
CA ASN A 99 6.72 9.42 22.46
C ASN A 99 5.89 8.63 23.48
N LYS A 100 5.27 9.31 24.43
CA LYS A 100 4.55 8.64 25.53
C LYS A 100 3.16 8.15 25.14
N ARG A 101 2.68 8.53 23.94
CA ARG A 101 1.34 8.23 23.41
C ARG A 101 1.41 8.01 21.90
N ASP A 102 0.46 7.25 21.37
CA ASP A 102 0.33 6.94 19.95
C ASP A 102 0.22 8.18 19.07
N ASP A 103 -0.53 9.19 19.52
CA ASP A 103 -0.74 10.43 18.76
C ASP A 103 0.56 11.22 18.60
N GLN A 104 1.38 11.31 19.65
CA GLN A 104 2.71 11.93 19.60
C GLN A 104 3.66 11.14 18.70
N TYR A 105 3.61 9.80 18.78
CA TYR A 105 4.41 8.95 17.91
C TYR A 105 4.06 9.17 16.45
N LEU A 106 2.77 9.13 16.10
CA LEU A 106 2.30 9.37 14.74
C LEU A 106 2.62 10.78 14.27
N ASP A 107 2.49 11.81 15.12
CA ASP A 107 2.85 13.18 14.77
C ASP A 107 4.33 13.27 14.36
N SER A 108 5.21 12.72 15.19
CA SER A 108 6.65 12.71 14.96
C SER A 108 7.00 11.90 13.71
N PHE A 109 6.55 10.66 13.64
CA PHE A 109 6.83 9.74 12.54
C PHE A 109 6.33 10.28 11.20
N LEU A 110 5.06 10.66 11.10
CA LEU A 110 4.46 11.10 9.83
C LEU A 110 5.05 12.42 9.36
N SER A 111 5.42 13.33 10.28
CA SER A 111 6.07 14.59 9.92
C SER A 111 7.46 14.35 9.34
N ASP A 112 8.25 13.49 9.98
CA ASP A 112 9.60 13.14 9.55
C ASP A 112 9.59 12.34 8.24
N HIS A 113 8.71 11.34 8.14
CA HIS A 113 8.54 10.52 6.94
C HIS A 113 8.04 11.35 5.75
N LYS A 114 7.15 12.32 5.97
CA LYS A 114 6.73 13.26 4.93
C LYS A 114 7.89 14.12 4.43
N ARG A 115 8.68 14.69 5.34
CA ARG A 115 9.84 15.51 4.99
C ARG A 115 10.84 14.71 4.17
N PHE A 116 11.13 13.48 4.60
CA PHE A 116 11.99 12.56 3.86
C PHE A 116 11.53 12.34 2.41
N GLY A 117 10.23 12.11 2.19
CA GLY A 117 9.68 11.95 0.84
C GLY A 117 9.76 13.23 0.00
N MET A 118 9.55 14.39 0.61
CA MET A 118 9.67 15.68 -0.08
C MET A 118 11.13 16.00 -0.45
N ASP A 119 12.06 15.79 0.47
CA ASP A 119 13.47 16.15 0.31
C ASP A 119 14.15 15.28 -0.76
N LEU A 120 13.75 14.01 -0.87
CA LEU A 120 14.30 13.05 -1.84
C LEU A 120 13.41 12.83 -3.07
N ASN A 121 12.26 13.51 -3.14
CA ASN A 121 11.26 13.33 -4.19
C ASN A 121 10.81 11.86 -4.35
N LEU A 122 10.46 11.21 -3.23
CA LEU A 122 10.04 9.81 -3.17
C LEU A 122 8.53 9.66 -2.97
N TYR A 123 7.97 8.62 -3.59
CA TYR A 123 6.66 8.09 -3.20
C TYR A 123 6.76 7.38 -1.85
N ASN A 124 6.09 7.91 -0.83
CA ASN A 124 6.06 7.32 0.50
C ASN A 124 4.71 6.67 0.78
N VAL A 125 4.71 5.34 0.91
CA VAL A 125 3.51 4.54 1.16
C VAL A 125 3.63 3.84 2.50
N ILE A 126 2.58 3.95 3.30
CA ILE A 126 2.47 3.30 4.61
C ILE A 126 1.20 2.46 4.58
N ILE A 127 1.34 1.16 4.84
CA ILE A 127 0.21 0.25 5.03
C ILE A 127 -0.09 0.18 6.53
N ALA A 128 -1.31 0.52 6.89
CA ALA A 128 -1.77 0.52 8.27
C ALA A 128 -3.06 -0.29 8.39
N HIS A 129 -3.12 -1.15 9.41
CA HIS A 129 -4.35 -1.87 9.72
C HIS A 129 -5.31 -0.97 10.50
N PRO A 130 -6.63 -1.10 10.25
CA PRO A 130 -7.63 -0.52 11.15
C PRO A 130 -7.55 -1.19 12.53
N LYS A 131 -8.03 -0.48 13.56
CA LYS A 131 -8.30 -1.04 14.88
C LYS A 131 -9.45 -2.05 14.79
N GLY A 132 -9.71 -2.79 15.88
CA GLY A 132 -10.86 -3.70 15.93
C GLY A 132 -12.16 -2.98 15.54
N MET A 133 -12.78 -3.40 14.44
CA MET A 133 -14.04 -2.86 13.93
C MET A 133 -15.21 -3.73 14.38
N GLN A 134 -16.42 -3.17 14.34
CA GLN A 134 -17.65 -3.93 14.59
C GLN A 134 -18.30 -4.28 13.24
N LEU A 135 -18.96 -5.44 13.20
CA LEU A 135 -19.80 -5.81 12.07
C LEU A 135 -21.07 -4.94 12.06
N ILE A 136 -21.45 -4.50 10.87
CA ILE A 136 -22.73 -3.85 10.58
C ILE A 136 -23.45 -4.77 9.58
N ASP A 137 -24.63 -5.25 9.94
CA ASP A 137 -25.42 -6.18 9.13
C ASP A 137 -24.64 -7.43 8.67
N GLY A 138 -23.74 -7.92 9.53
CA GLY A 138 -22.95 -9.13 9.28
C GLY A 138 -21.66 -8.91 8.48
N GLU A 139 -21.39 -7.68 8.00
CA GLU A 139 -20.18 -7.34 7.25
C GLU A 139 -19.34 -6.27 7.96
N TYR A 140 -18.05 -6.22 7.67
CA TYR A 140 -17.23 -5.09 8.11
C TYR A 140 -17.44 -3.90 7.18
N PRO A 141 -17.83 -2.72 7.68
CA PRO A 141 -17.91 -1.53 6.85
C PRO A 141 -16.51 -1.14 6.34
N CYS A 142 -16.45 -0.38 5.25
CA CYS A 142 -15.18 0.17 4.77
C CYS A 142 -14.52 1.02 5.87
N PRO A 143 -13.26 0.73 6.27
CA PRO A 143 -12.60 1.46 7.34
C PRO A 143 -12.47 2.95 7.01
N ARG A 144 -12.67 3.82 8.00
CA ARG A 144 -12.46 5.26 7.86
C ARG A 144 -11.16 5.73 8.47
N VAL A 145 -10.81 6.98 8.17
CA VAL A 145 -9.59 7.61 8.70
C VAL A 145 -9.47 7.54 10.24
N TYR A 146 -10.59 7.52 10.97
CA TYR A 146 -10.59 7.42 12.43
C TYR A 146 -10.63 5.99 12.97
N ASP A 147 -10.71 5.00 12.08
CA ASP A 147 -10.62 3.59 12.41
C ASP A 147 -9.18 3.11 12.49
N PHE A 148 -8.20 3.88 12.01
CA PHE A 148 -6.79 3.56 12.23
C PHE A 148 -6.36 3.82 13.68
N ALA A 149 -5.47 2.97 14.20
CA ALA A 149 -4.86 3.16 15.52
C ALA A 149 -4.10 4.51 15.56
N GLY A 150 -4.25 5.25 16.67
CA GLY A 150 -3.71 6.61 16.84
C GLY A 150 -4.53 7.75 16.20
N GLY A 151 -5.66 7.44 15.56
CA GLY A 151 -6.75 8.39 15.31
C GLY A 151 -6.46 9.53 14.34
N ALA A 152 -6.77 10.77 14.72
CA ALA A 152 -6.81 11.93 13.83
C ALA A 152 -5.47 12.30 13.17
N MET A 153 -4.34 11.80 13.67
CA MET A 153 -3.01 12.16 13.16
C MET A 153 -2.77 11.70 11.72
N TRP A 154 -3.33 10.56 11.32
CA TRP A 154 -3.34 10.10 9.94
C TRP A 154 -4.02 11.14 9.03
N ASN A 155 -5.20 11.61 9.43
CA ASN A 155 -5.92 12.66 8.70
C ASN A 155 -5.13 13.96 8.65
N ASN A 156 -4.41 14.32 9.72
CA ASN A 156 -3.70 15.60 9.76
C ASN A 156 -2.45 15.61 8.87
N LYS A 157 -1.71 14.49 8.79
CA LYS A 157 -0.36 14.48 8.21
C LYS A 157 -0.28 13.87 6.81
N CYS A 158 -1.06 12.83 6.52
CA CYS A 158 -1.04 12.17 5.22
C CYS A 158 -1.62 13.07 4.13
N ASP A 159 -1.01 13.04 2.94
CA ASP A 159 -1.54 13.79 1.79
C ASP A 159 -2.71 13.04 1.14
N ASN A 160 -2.64 11.72 1.06
CA ASN A 160 -3.71 10.87 0.58
C ASN A 160 -4.01 9.77 1.60
N ILE A 161 -5.26 9.33 1.66
CA ILE A 161 -5.70 8.21 2.50
C ILE A 161 -6.60 7.34 1.64
N LEU A 162 -6.19 6.09 1.48
CA LEU A 162 -6.76 5.12 0.55
C LEU A 162 -7.09 3.84 1.32
N GLN A 163 -8.16 3.17 0.95
CA GLN A 163 -8.61 1.93 1.55
C GLN A 163 -8.84 0.86 0.50
N TYR A 164 -8.37 -0.34 0.83
CA TYR A 164 -8.79 -1.56 0.17
C TYR A 164 -9.87 -2.22 1.04
N HIS A 165 -11.02 -2.53 0.45
CA HIS A 165 -12.15 -3.13 1.15
C HIS A 165 -12.78 -4.26 0.33
N ARG A 166 -13.21 -5.33 1.00
CA ARG A 166 -13.95 -6.45 0.39
C ARG A 166 -15.33 -6.52 1.05
N PRO A 167 -16.38 -5.98 0.41
CA PRO A 167 -17.67 -5.75 1.07
C PRO A 167 -18.45 -7.03 1.40
N ASN A 168 -18.19 -8.13 0.69
CA ASN A 168 -18.92 -9.39 0.83
C ASN A 168 -18.07 -10.49 1.51
N TYR A 169 -16.97 -10.12 2.17
CA TYR A 169 -15.98 -11.10 2.63
C TYR A 169 -16.50 -12.00 3.77
N GLN A 170 -17.36 -11.49 4.67
CA GLN A 170 -17.89 -12.32 5.75
C GLN A 170 -18.93 -13.31 5.23
N GLN A 171 -19.74 -12.92 4.25
CA GLN A 171 -20.73 -13.79 3.61
C GLN A 171 -20.10 -14.82 2.67
N ASP A 172 -19.20 -14.37 1.79
CA ASP A 172 -18.49 -15.22 0.84
C ASP A 172 -17.01 -14.82 0.76
N PRO A 173 -16.12 -15.51 1.49
CA PRO A 173 -14.68 -15.30 1.39
C PRO A 173 -14.11 -15.49 -0.02
N SER A 174 -14.83 -16.20 -0.90
CA SER A 174 -14.46 -16.44 -2.29
C SER A 174 -14.95 -15.35 -3.26
N ASP A 175 -15.80 -14.42 -2.82
CA ASP A 175 -16.27 -13.30 -3.65
C ASP A 175 -15.06 -12.46 -4.14
N PRO A 176 -14.89 -12.24 -5.45
CA PRO A 176 -13.72 -11.52 -5.98
C PRO A 176 -13.85 -9.99 -5.82
N THR A 177 -15.03 -9.48 -5.51
CA THR A 177 -15.33 -8.05 -5.44
C THR A 177 -14.52 -7.37 -4.37
N CYS A 178 -13.91 -6.26 -4.75
CA CYS A 178 -13.19 -5.37 -3.85
C CYS A 178 -13.37 -3.92 -4.29
N GLN A 179 -13.09 -3.01 -3.37
CA GLN A 179 -13.20 -1.58 -3.57
C GLN A 179 -11.87 -0.94 -3.20
N PHE A 180 -11.45 0.00 -4.05
CA PHE A 180 -10.42 0.95 -3.73
C PHE A 180 -11.05 2.31 -3.46
N VAL A 181 -11.08 2.72 -2.20
CA VAL A 181 -11.73 3.95 -1.75
C VAL A 181 -10.65 4.99 -1.47
N SER A 182 -10.75 6.16 -2.09
CA SER A 182 -9.94 7.32 -1.73
C SER A 182 -10.74 8.20 -0.79
N GLN A 183 -10.45 8.18 0.51
CA GLN A 183 -11.11 9.03 1.50
C GLN A 183 -10.52 10.43 1.62
N LYS A 184 -9.24 10.56 1.27
CA LYS A 184 -8.56 11.85 1.28
C LYS A 184 -7.66 11.99 0.08
N ILE A 185 -7.80 13.12 -0.60
CA ILE A 185 -6.86 13.62 -1.60
C ILE A 185 -6.53 15.06 -1.24
N LYS A 186 -5.25 15.36 -1.03
CA LYS A 186 -4.78 16.73 -0.84
C LYS A 186 -4.50 17.39 -2.18
N LYS A 187 -4.66 18.72 -2.25
CA LYS A 187 -4.53 19.52 -3.48
C LYS A 187 -5.49 19.04 -4.58
N GLN A 188 -6.77 18.88 -4.24
CA GLN A 188 -7.78 18.30 -5.14
C GLN A 188 -7.88 18.98 -6.51
N ARG A 189 -7.62 20.29 -6.57
CA ARG A 189 -7.57 21.03 -7.85
C ARG A 189 -6.55 20.44 -8.84
N ALA A 190 -5.44 19.90 -8.34
CA ALA A 190 -4.39 19.29 -9.16
C ALA A 190 -4.51 17.76 -9.25
N ASN A 191 -5.03 17.11 -8.19
CA ASN A 191 -4.94 15.66 -8.01
C ASN A 191 -6.29 14.93 -8.16
N GLY A 192 -7.39 15.65 -8.40
CA GLY A 192 -8.74 15.09 -8.39
C GLY A 192 -9.36 15.04 -6.99
N ILE A 193 -10.60 14.56 -6.92
CA ILE A 193 -11.40 14.47 -5.69
C ILE A 193 -11.50 13.02 -5.20
N PRO A 194 -11.70 12.81 -3.88
CA PRO A 194 -12.07 11.51 -3.30
C PRO A 194 -13.15 10.76 -4.08
N GLY A 195 -13.10 9.43 -4.04
CA GLY A 195 -14.08 8.57 -4.68
C GLY A 195 -13.71 7.09 -4.61
N THR A 196 -14.58 6.24 -5.13
CA THR A 196 -14.45 4.78 -5.04
C THR A 196 -14.27 4.15 -6.42
N VAL A 197 -13.41 3.14 -6.51
CA VAL A 197 -13.24 2.29 -7.70
C VAL A 197 -13.60 0.86 -7.31
N GLU A 198 -14.56 0.29 -8.03
CA GLU A 198 -14.89 -1.13 -7.91
C GLU A 198 -13.93 -1.96 -8.76
N MET A 199 -13.49 -3.07 -8.18
CA MET A 199 -12.50 -3.96 -8.75
C MET A 199 -12.88 -5.42 -8.45
N GLU A 200 -12.31 -6.33 -9.23
CA GLU A 200 -12.41 -7.77 -8.99
C GLU A 200 -11.00 -8.34 -8.85
N TYR A 201 -10.76 -9.22 -7.87
CA TYR A 201 -9.50 -9.94 -7.76
C TYR A 201 -9.59 -11.29 -8.47
N ASP A 202 -8.97 -11.36 -9.66
CA ASP A 202 -8.79 -12.60 -10.39
C ASP A 202 -7.66 -13.39 -9.74
N ARG A 203 -8.04 -14.49 -9.07
CA ARG A 203 -7.11 -15.35 -8.33
C ARG A 203 -6.19 -16.10 -9.26
N ASP A 204 -6.69 -16.59 -10.39
CA ASP A 204 -5.94 -17.42 -11.35
C ASP A 204 -4.89 -16.56 -12.08
N ALA A 205 -5.25 -15.33 -12.40
CA ALA A 205 -4.33 -14.35 -12.96
C ALA A 205 -3.45 -13.66 -11.90
N PHE A 206 -3.73 -13.88 -10.62
CA PHE A 206 -3.09 -13.19 -9.49
C PHE A 206 -3.11 -11.65 -9.67
N ARG A 207 -4.23 -11.08 -10.12
CA ARG A 207 -4.33 -9.67 -10.55
C ARG A 207 -5.70 -9.07 -10.28
N PHE A 208 -5.72 -7.75 -10.06
CA PHE A 208 -6.96 -6.98 -10.01
C PHE A 208 -7.45 -6.65 -11.43
N LEU A 209 -8.75 -6.73 -11.63
CA LEU A 209 -9.48 -6.29 -12.80
C LEU A 209 -10.29 -5.05 -12.46
N ILE A 210 -10.34 -4.09 -13.38
CA ILE A 210 -11.19 -2.89 -13.28
C ILE A 210 -12.10 -2.92 -14.50
N ASN A 211 -13.42 -2.96 -14.28
CA ASN A 211 -14.41 -3.12 -15.37
C ASN A 211 -14.10 -4.33 -16.27
N GLY A 212 -13.73 -5.46 -15.66
CA GLY A 212 -13.35 -6.70 -16.36
C GLY A 212 -12.01 -6.64 -17.12
N ARG A 213 -11.20 -5.60 -16.91
CA ARG A 213 -9.94 -5.38 -17.64
C ARG A 213 -8.73 -5.38 -16.75
N ASN A 214 -7.64 -5.95 -17.26
CA ASN A 214 -6.37 -6.04 -16.55
C ASN A 214 -5.52 -4.79 -16.78
N PRO A 215 -5.29 -3.95 -15.76
CA PRO A 215 -4.60 -2.68 -15.93
C PRO A 215 -3.09 -2.84 -16.25
N LEU A 216 -2.53 -4.04 -16.12
CA LEU A 216 -1.14 -4.32 -16.48
C LEU A 216 -0.95 -4.68 -17.97
N ASN A 217 -2.01 -5.11 -18.66
CA ASN A 217 -1.95 -5.55 -20.05
C ASN A 217 -2.38 -4.47 -21.06
N GLU A 218 -2.93 -3.36 -20.57
CA GLU A 218 -3.41 -2.28 -21.45
C GLU A 218 -2.32 -1.21 -21.65
N ASP A 219 -2.04 -0.92 -22.92
CA ASP A 219 -1.22 0.23 -23.37
C ASP A 219 -1.91 1.57 -23.05
N GLN A 220 -3.19 1.54 -22.71
CA GLN A 220 -3.97 2.70 -22.27
C GLN A 220 -4.27 2.61 -20.78
N GLU A 221 -4.31 3.77 -20.10
CA GLU A 221 -4.84 3.82 -18.74
C GLU A 221 -6.32 3.42 -18.77
N PRO A 222 -6.77 2.46 -17.93
CA PRO A 222 -8.19 2.18 -17.82
C PRO A 222 -8.90 3.48 -17.43
N THR A 223 -10.02 3.78 -18.09
CA THR A 223 -10.84 4.93 -17.73
C THR A 223 -11.46 4.69 -16.35
N ILE A 224 -10.79 5.15 -15.31
CA ILE A 224 -11.27 5.09 -13.93
C ILE A 224 -12.27 6.23 -13.75
N LYS A 225 -13.56 5.91 -13.69
CA LYS A 225 -14.59 6.86 -13.24
C LYS A 225 -14.86 6.58 -11.77
N PRO A 226 -14.59 7.52 -10.86
CA PRO A 226 -14.93 7.34 -9.46
C PRO A 226 -16.45 7.18 -9.31
N ASN A 227 -16.88 6.16 -8.55
CA ASN A 227 -18.25 6.05 -8.09
C ASN A 227 -18.44 6.97 -6.89
N TYR A 228 -19.10 8.11 -7.10
CA TYR A 228 -19.37 9.10 -6.05
C TYR A 228 -20.55 8.72 -5.16
N GLU A 229 -21.47 7.86 -5.64
CA GLU A 229 -22.69 7.46 -4.94
C GLU A 229 -22.37 6.58 -3.72
N ALA A 230 -21.33 5.74 -3.81
CA ALA A 230 -20.87 4.89 -2.70
C ALA A 230 -20.40 5.67 -1.46
N MET A 231 -20.25 7.01 -1.52
CA MET A 231 -19.91 7.86 -0.39
C MET A 231 -21.10 8.56 0.28
N GLU A 232 -22.27 8.65 -0.37
CA GLU A 232 -23.45 9.32 0.23
C GLU A 232 -24.06 8.49 1.38
N ASP A 233 -23.92 7.17 1.34
CA ASP A 233 -24.40 6.25 2.38
C ASP A 233 -23.43 6.06 3.56
N ALA A 234 -22.30 6.77 3.56
CA ALA A 234 -21.32 6.72 4.64
C ALA A 234 -21.62 7.85 5.67
N PRO A 235 -22.26 7.58 6.83
CA PRO A 235 -22.62 8.61 7.81
C PRO A 235 -21.38 9.26 8.42
N PHE A 236 -21.12 10.55 8.16
CA PHE A 236 -19.94 11.33 8.58
C PHE A 236 -19.46 11.09 10.02
#